data_AF-A0A165IC83-F1
#
_entry.id   AF-A0A165IC83-F1
#
_cell.length_a   1.000
_cell.length_b   1.000
_cell.length_c   1.000
_cell.angle_alpha   90.00
_cell.angle_beta   90.00
_cell.angle_gamma   90.00
#
_symmetry.space_group_name_H-M   'P 1'
#
loop_
_entity.id
_entity.type
_entity.pdbx_description
1 polymer ?
#
loop_
_entity_poly.entity_id
_entity_poly.type
_entity_poly.pdbx_seq_one_letter_code
_entity_poly.pdbx_strand_id
1 'polypeptide(L)'
;MSFTNLYYKRAVATARPCYVCHKPTTTVLATIQTVDFIYVCDTHLSDPGFASQVADASDGLGGSGAKAGLSPEEIAKVKREWEERQKKKQEKEKEKEKGTDKDGKAGQDTDEGEKKGKEGSKSPTSVPGSLSSGSTTPSTPAVKPSHQRYTLHRDIFAMRLAEHRKRKQAAQARELAPRLPGAPRAGIPNN
;
A
#
# COMPACT_ATOMS: atom_id res chain seq x y z
N MET A 1 -7.42 7.57 -9.16
CA MET A 1 -6.13 7.79 -8.46
C MET A 1 -6.06 6.87 -7.26
N SER A 2 -5.04 6.02 -7.19
CA SER A 2 -4.78 5.16 -6.04
C SER A 2 -4.35 6.02 -4.84
N PHE A 3 -4.94 5.74 -3.68
CA PHE A 3 -4.55 6.39 -2.42
C PHE A 3 -3.58 5.44 -1.73
N THR A 4 -2.29 5.74 -1.81
CA THR A 4 -1.21 4.87 -1.30
C THR A 4 -0.78 5.30 0.09
N ASN A 5 -0.41 4.32 0.93
CA ASN A 5 0.07 4.58 2.29
C ASN A 5 1.57 4.88 2.32
N LEU A 6 2.01 5.90 1.59
CA LEU A 6 3.41 6.30 1.55
C LEU A 6 3.50 7.82 1.61
N TYR A 7 4.07 8.31 2.69
CA TYR A 7 4.18 9.71 3.03
C TYR A 7 5.64 10.14 3.14
N TYR A 8 5.91 11.39 2.79
CA TYR A 8 7.24 12.00 2.86
C TYR A 8 7.20 13.12 3.89
N LYS A 9 8.18 13.13 4.79
CA LYS A 9 8.37 14.22 5.76
C LYS A 9 8.85 15.47 5.04
N ARG A 10 8.12 16.56 5.22
CA ARG A 10 8.39 17.90 4.72
C ARG A 10 8.28 18.87 5.88
N ALA A 11 9.07 19.96 5.82
CA ALA A 11 8.91 21.09 6.72
C ALA A 11 8.10 22.19 6.02
N VAL A 12 7.24 22.88 6.77
CA VAL A 12 6.39 23.97 6.30
C VAL A 12 6.70 25.22 7.12
N ALA A 13 6.71 26.38 6.46
CA ALA A 13 7.05 27.66 7.09
C ALA A 13 6.00 28.12 8.14
N THR A 14 4.72 27.78 7.92
CA THR A 14 3.63 28.17 8.83
C THR A 14 3.26 27.01 9.76
N ALA A 15 3.24 27.27 11.07
CA ALA A 15 2.83 26.28 12.05
C ALA A 15 1.32 26.01 11.95
N ARG A 16 0.94 24.74 11.92
CA ARG A 16 -0.45 24.28 11.89
C ARG A 16 -0.68 23.24 13.00
N PRO A 17 -1.92 23.08 13.48
CA PRO A 17 -2.20 22.15 14.56
C PRO A 17 -1.92 20.71 14.13
N CYS A 18 -1.21 19.95 14.98
CA CYS A 18 -1.02 18.52 14.82
C CYS A 18 -2.38 17.79 14.73
N TYR A 19 -2.47 16.76 13.91
CA TYR A 19 -3.67 15.94 13.77
C TYR A 19 -4.09 15.22 15.05
N VAL A 20 -3.12 14.85 15.90
CA VAL A 20 -3.38 14.02 17.09
C VAL A 20 -3.55 14.88 18.34
N CYS A 21 -2.65 15.83 18.62
CA CYS A 21 -2.71 16.63 19.86
C CYS A 21 -3.10 18.10 19.65
N HIS A 22 -3.22 18.55 18.40
CA HIS A 22 -3.50 19.95 18.02
C HIS A 22 -2.48 20.99 18.50
N LYS A 23 -1.30 20.57 18.98
CA LYS A 23 -0.18 21.50 19.24
C LYS A 23 0.35 22.05 17.91
N PRO A 24 0.83 23.30 17.86
CA PRO A 24 1.37 23.89 16.64
C PRO A 24 2.63 23.16 16.18
N THR A 25 2.69 22.82 14.89
CA THR A 25 3.77 22.02 14.28
C THR A 25 4.11 22.52 12.89
N THR A 26 5.38 22.41 12.51
CA THR A 26 5.90 22.76 11.17
C THR A 26 6.19 21.52 10.33
N THR A 27 5.97 20.32 10.87
CA THR A 27 6.24 19.04 10.24
C THR A 27 4.98 18.48 9.57
N VAL A 28 5.11 18.12 8.30
CA VAL A 28 4.04 17.56 7.47
C VAL A 28 4.47 16.26 6.84
N LEU A 29 3.59 15.27 6.90
CA LEU A 29 3.65 14.06 6.09
C LEU A 29 2.75 14.25 4.87
N ALA A 30 3.32 14.20 3.66
CA ALA A 30 2.56 14.37 2.41
C ALA A 30 2.85 13.25 1.42
N THR A 31 1.82 12.84 0.68
CA THR A 31 1.95 11.91 -0.46
C THR A 31 2.65 12.59 -1.66
N ILE A 32 3.21 11.81 -2.60
CA ILE A 32 3.94 12.36 -3.78
C ILE A 32 3.09 13.37 -4.55
N GLN A 33 1.83 13.00 -4.78
CA GLN A 33 0.88 13.80 -5.55
C GLN A 33 0.14 14.83 -4.69
N THR A 34 0.52 14.98 -3.41
CA THR A 34 -0.12 15.89 -2.45
C THR A 34 -1.65 15.72 -2.31
N VAL A 35 -2.17 14.55 -2.71
CA VAL A 35 -3.60 14.20 -2.59
C VAL A 35 -4.03 14.19 -1.13
N ASP A 36 -3.11 13.74 -0.28
CA ASP A 36 -3.27 13.78 1.17
C ASP A 36 -2.00 14.31 1.85
N PHE A 37 -2.23 15.12 2.89
CA PHE A 37 -1.21 15.67 3.77
C PHE A 37 -1.74 15.78 5.21
N ILE A 38 -0.87 15.50 6.16
CA ILE A 38 -1.20 15.48 7.60
C ILE A 38 -0.10 16.18 8.39
N TYR A 39 -0.50 17.11 9.27
CA TYR A 39 0.40 17.80 10.18
C TYR A 39 0.61 16.96 11.43
N VAL A 40 1.86 16.73 11.82
CA VAL A 40 2.21 15.78 12.89
C VAL A 40 3.42 16.32 13.64
N CYS A 41 3.37 16.44 14.98
CA CYS A 41 4.55 16.79 15.78
C CYS A 41 5.53 15.62 15.84
N ASP A 42 6.81 15.90 16.07
CA ASP A 42 7.82 14.85 16.17
C ASP A 42 7.52 13.85 17.30
N THR A 43 6.87 14.27 18.40
CA THR A 43 6.47 13.38 19.51
C THR A 43 5.47 12.29 19.09
N HIS A 44 4.59 12.58 18.13
CA HIS A 44 3.65 11.59 17.58
C HIS A 44 4.21 10.89 16.34
N LEU A 45 5.21 11.49 15.68
CA LEU A 45 5.90 10.82 14.59
C LEU A 45 6.79 9.67 15.10
N SER A 46 7.28 9.76 16.35
CA SER A 46 7.99 8.69 17.04
C SER A 46 7.08 7.62 17.66
N ASP A 47 5.76 7.83 17.68
CA ASP A 47 4.81 6.87 18.23
C ASP A 47 4.62 5.68 17.27
N PRO A 48 4.91 4.44 17.68
CA PRO A 48 4.72 3.25 16.85
C PRO A 48 3.26 3.04 16.41
N GLY A 49 2.29 3.56 17.17
CA GLY A 49 0.86 3.49 16.84
C GLY A 49 0.44 4.45 15.73
N PHE A 50 1.28 5.43 15.37
CA PHE A 50 0.95 6.46 14.40
C PHE A 50 1.57 6.20 13.03
N ALA A 51 2.89 6.10 12.95
CA ALA A 51 3.62 5.91 11.70
C ALA A 51 4.93 5.15 11.90
N SER A 52 5.32 4.36 10.90
CA SER A 52 6.61 3.69 10.85
C SER A 52 7.48 4.32 9.78
N GLN A 53 8.74 4.57 10.10
CA GLN A 53 9.72 5.03 9.12
C GLN A 53 10.07 3.87 8.18
N VAL A 54 9.91 4.08 6.88
CA VAL A 54 10.35 3.14 5.85
C VAL A 54 11.81 3.45 5.58
N ALA A 55 12.72 2.56 6.00
CA ALA A 55 14.11 2.64 5.58
C ALA A 55 14.16 2.62 4.05
N ASP A 56 15.04 3.40 3.43
CA ASP A 56 15.24 3.45 1.99
C ASP A 56 15.88 2.12 1.51
N ALA A 57 15.12 1.04 1.54
CA ALA A 57 15.38 -0.18 0.77
C ALA A 57 14.57 -0.02 -0.51
N SER A 58 15.28 0.08 -1.62
CA SER A 58 14.76 0.23 -2.98
C SER A 58 14.02 -1.02 -3.49
N ASP A 59 13.19 -1.70 -2.69
CA ASP A 59 12.56 -2.95 -3.11
C ASP A 59 11.15 -3.13 -2.53
N GLY A 60 10.18 -3.15 -3.44
CA GLY A 60 9.21 -4.24 -3.53
C GLY A 60 8.16 -4.43 -2.43
N LEU A 61 6.90 -4.25 -2.84
CA LEU A 61 5.74 -5.03 -2.40
C LEU A 61 5.21 -4.81 -0.97
N GLY A 62 4.13 -4.03 -0.89
CA GLY A 62 2.87 -4.47 -0.29
C GLY A 62 2.86 -4.91 1.17
N GLY A 63 2.31 -4.03 2.02
CA GLY A 63 1.39 -4.46 3.08
C GLY A 63 2.00 -4.98 4.37
N SER A 64 1.71 -4.25 5.46
CA SER A 64 1.57 -4.76 6.82
C SER A 64 2.70 -5.60 7.39
N GLY A 65 3.52 -4.98 8.22
CA GLY A 65 4.28 -5.69 9.25
C GLY A 65 5.71 -5.21 9.31
N ALA A 66 5.94 -4.18 10.12
CA ALA A 66 7.22 -4.03 10.78
C ALA A 66 7.54 -5.36 11.49
N LYS A 67 8.36 -6.20 10.87
CA LYS A 67 9.27 -7.08 11.61
C LYS A 67 10.30 -6.16 12.25
N ALA A 68 9.87 -5.47 13.29
CA ALA A 68 10.74 -4.71 14.16
C ALA A 68 11.64 -5.71 14.88
N GLY A 69 12.91 -5.73 14.51
CA GLY A 69 13.99 -6.13 15.43
C GLY A 69 14.35 -7.61 15.52
N LEU A 70 13.85 -8.51 14.67
CA LEU A 70 14.37 -9.89 14.68
C LEU A 70 15.71 -9.94 13.94
N SER A 71 16.77 -10.26 14.68
CA SER A 71 18.08 -10.56 14.11
C SER A 71 17.90 -11.57 12.96
N PRO A 72 18.69 -11.51 11.87
CA PRO A 72 18.64 -12.51 10.80
C PRO A 72 18.74 -13.95 11.33
N GLU A 73 19.33 -14.16 12.51
CA GLU A 73 19.41 -15.45 13.20
C GLU A 73 18.06 -15.95 13.75
N GLU A 74 17.21 -15.06 14.27
CA GLU A 74 15.90 -15.43 14.80
C GLU A 74 14.92 -15.79 13.68
N ILE A 75 15.03 -15.08 12.55
CA ILE A 75 14.28 -15.41 11.33
C ILE A 75 14.70 -16.79 10.80
N ALA A 76 15.99 -17.14 10.88
CA ALA A 76 16.48 -18.45 10.46
C ALA A 76 15.99 -19.58 11.37
N LYS A 77 16.00 -19.39 12.70
CA LYS A 77 15.48 -20.38 13.66
C LYS A 77 13.98 -20.64 13.46
N VAL A 78 13.18 -19.58 13.35
CA VAL A 78 11.72 -19.70 13.16
C VAL A 78 11.37 -20.37 11.82
N LYS A 79 12.14 -20.12 10.74
CA LYS A 79 11.96 -20.82 9.47
C LYS A 79 12.25 -22.33 9.60
N ARG A 80 13.33 -22.70 10.28
CA ARG A 80 13.69 -24.11 10.49
C ARG A 80 12.66 -24.84 11.36
N GLU A 81 12.21 -24.21 12.45
CA GLU A 81 11.17 -24.79 13.30
C GLU A 81 9.83 -24.96 12.55
N TRP A 82 9.47 -24.01 11.67
CA TRP A 82 8.27 -24.11 10.87
C TRP A 82 8.37 -25.23 9.81
N GLU A 83 9.51 -25.36 9.14
CA GLU A 83 9.76 -26.42 8.14
C GLU A 83 9.77 -27.82 8.77
N GLU A 84 10.36 -28.00 9.95
CA GLU A 84 10.33 -29.27 10.67
C GLU A 84 8.92 -29.63 11.15
N ARG A 85 8.15 -28.63 11.59
CA ARG A 85 6.76 -28.83 12.02
C ARG A 85 5.84 -29.14 10.85
N GLN A 86 6.13 -28.62 9.66
CA GLN A 86 5.45 -28.98 8.42
C GLN A 86 5.84 -30.39 7.96
N LYS A 87 7.12 -30.75 7.97
CA LYS A 87 7.58 -32.10 7.61
C LYS A 87 7.00 -33.17 8.53
N LYS A 88 7.01 -32.94 9.85
CA LYS A 88 6.35 -33.86 10.81
C LYS A 88 4.84 -33.97 10.61
N LYS A 89 4.17 -32.90 10.16
CA LYS A 89 2.74 -32.94 9.86
C LYS A 89 2.45 -33.71 8.57
N GLN A 90 3.26 -33.51 7.53
CA GLN A 90 3.16 -34.25 6.27
C GLN A 90 3.55 -35.72 6.41
N GLU A 91 4.55 -36.06 7.22
CA GLU A 91 4.90 -37.45 7.52
C GLU A 91 3.77 -38.16 8.30
N LYS A 92 3.17 -37.47 9.28
CA LYS A 92 2.03 -38.00 10.05
C LYS A 92 0.75 -38.12 9.21
N GLU A 93 0.58 -37.31 8.17
CA GLU A 93 -0.50 -37.45 7.19
C GLU A 93 -0.24 -38.61 6.21
N LYS A 94 0.99 -38.76 5.69
CA LYS A 94 1.38 -39.87 4.82
C LYS A 94 1.36 -41.23 5.52
N GLU A 95 1.65 -41.27 6.83
CA GLU A 95 1.58 -42.49 7.64
C GLU A 95 0.13 -42.89 7.96
N LYS A 96 -0.79 -41.91 8.06
CA LYS A 96 -2.23 -42.17 8.15
C LYS A 96 -2.83 -42.62 6.82
N GLU A 97 -2.33 -42.11 5.69
CA GLU A 97 -2.80 -42.49 4.35
C GLU A 97 -2.36 -43.92 3.98
N LYS A 98 -1.15 -44.34 4.36
CA LYS A 98 -0.68 -45.74 4.21
C LYS A 98 -1.38 -46.77 5.13
N GLY A 99 -2.20 -46.32 6.08
CA GLY A 99 -2.98 -47.17 6.97
C GLY A 99 -4.41 -47.48 6.49
N THR A 100 -4.83 -46.93 5.35
CA THR A 100 -6.22 -47.01 4.87
C THR A 100 -6.32 -47.64 3.48
N ASP A 101 -5.58 -48.72 3.22
CA ASP A 101 -5.64 -49.47 1.96
C ASP A 101 -6.05 -50.93 2.21
N LYS A 102 -7.34 -51.10 2.47
CA LYS A 102 -8.14 -52.32 2.24
C LYS A 102 -9.61 -51.89 2.18
N ASP A 103 -10.05 -51.41 1.03
CA ASP A 103 -11.22 -51.91 0.29
C ASP A 103 -11.57 -51.03 -0.91
N GLY A 104 -11.87 -51.66 -2.07
CA GLY A 104 -12.93 -51.15 -2.95
C GLY A 104 -12.58 -50.34 -4.22
N LYS A 105 -11.85 -50.96 -5.16
CA LYS A 105 -12.06 -51.03 -6.64
C LYS A 105 -12.94 -49.99 -7.40
N ALA A 106 -12.41 -49.64 -8.60
CA ALA A 106 -13.04 -49.18 -9.88
C ALA A 106 -13.08 -47.66 -10.12
N GLY A 107 -12.65 -47.09 -11.25
CA GLY A 107 -12.13 -47.58 -12.52
C GLY A 107 -12.28 -46.47 -13.59
N GLN A 108 -11.56 -46.60 -14.71
CA GLN A 108 -11.71 -45.92 -16.03
C GLN A 108 -10.90 -44.60 -16.23
N ASP A 109 -9.76 -44.62 -16.96
CA ASP A 109 -9.58 -44.43 -18.44
C ASP A 109 -9.87 -42.97 -18.88
N THR A 110 -9.11 -42.25 -19.70
CA THR A 110 -8.30 -42.53 -20.91
C THR A 110 -7.40 -41.28 -21.21
N ASP A 111 -6.16 -41.43 -21.68
CA ASP A 111 -5.67 -41.18 -23.08
C ASP A 111 -5.40 -39.67 -23.42
N GLU A 112 -4.15 -39.20 -23.47
CA GLU A 112 -3.20 -39.12 -24.63
C GLU A 112 -3.43 -37.88 -25.56
N GLY A 113 -2.35 -37.30 -26.10
CA GLY A 113 -2.44 -36.42 -27.30
C GLY A 113 -1.82 -35.01 -27.28
N GLU A 114 -0.49 -34.95 -27.46
CA GLU A 114 0.29 -34.13 -28.43
C GLU A 114 -0.14 -32.74 -29.01
N LYS A 115 0.91 -31.95 -29.31
CA LYS A 115 1.15 -30.98 -30.43
C LYS A 115 0.91 -29.45 -30.28
N LYS A 116 2.06 -28.77 -30.11
CA LYS A 116 2.71 -27.78 -31.01
C LYS A 116 1.90 -26.90 -31.99
N GLY A 117 2.26 -25.60 -31.96
CA GLY A 117 2.26 -24.63 -33.08
C GLY A 117 1.13 -23.60 -33.01
N LYS A 118 1.22 -22.37 -33.53
CA LYS A 118 2.27 -21.52 -34.12
C LYS A 118 1.63 -20.12 -34.28
N GLU A 119 2.44 -19.07 -34.17
CA GLU A 119 2.31 -17.75 -34.83
C GLU A 119 1.03 -16.88 -34.79
N GLY A 120 1.24 -15.60 -34.44
CA GLY A 120 0.95 -14.51 -35.37
C GLY A 120 0.08 -13.35 -34.87
N SER A 121 0.67 -12.19 -34.60
CA SER A 121 0.28 -10.92 -35.26
C SER A 121 1.02 -9.67 -34.75
N LYS A 122 1.71 -9.03 -35.70
CA LYS A 122 1.59 -7.61 -36.11
C LYS A 122 1.84 -6.49 -35.08
N SER A 123 2.96 -5.80 -35.32
CA SER A 123 3.25 -4.37 -35.05
C SER A 123 2.28 -3.43 -35.80
N PRO A 124 2.18 -2.12 -35.45
CA PRO A 124 3.08 -1.05 -35.97
C PRO A 124 3.31 0.12 -34.95
N THR A 125 4.48 0.78 -34.80
CA THR A 125 5.11 1.85 -35.63
C THR A 125 5.17 3.21 -34.89
N SER A 126 6.41 3.73 -34.75
CA SER A 126 6.94 5.12 -34.72
C SER A 126 6.33 6.16 -33.74
N VAL A 127 7.05 7.12 -33.15
CA VAL A 127 8.07 8.06 -33.71
C VAL A 127 9.01 8.63 -32.62
N PRO A 128 10.17 9.24 -33.00
CA PRO A 128 11.31 9.59 -32.14
C PRO A 128 11.65 11.11 -32.05
N GLY A 129 12.64 11.46 -31.18
CA GLY A 129 13.50 12.67 -31.25
C GLY A 129 12.93 13.95 -30.61
N SER A 130 13.69 14.91 -30.05
CA SER A 130 15.12 15.23 -30.11
C SER A 130 15.50 16.35 -29.10
N LEU A 131 16.53 16.10 -28.28
CA LEU A 131 17.75 16.89 -27.97
C LEU A 131 17.78 18.45 -27.95
N SER A 132 18.34 19.01 -26.86
CA SER A 132 19.59 19.85 -26.81
C SER A 132 19.74 20.54 -25.43
N SER A 133 20.82 20.30 -24.65
CA SER A 133 22.15 20.97 -24.62
C SER A 133 22.14 22.31 -23.86
N GLY A 134 23.01 22.68 -22.91
CA GLY A 134 24.22 22.12 -22.27
C GLY A 134 24.85 23.16 -21.30
N SER A 135 25.76 22.73 -20.40
CA SER A 135 27.01 23.41 -19.92
C SER A 135 27.42 23.13 -18.45
N THR A 136 28.37 22.19 -18.28
CA THR A 136 29.64 22.17 -17.49
C THR A 136 29.79 22.54 -15.98
N THR A 137 30.04 21.49 -15.16
CA THR A 137 31.02 21.27 -14.03
C THR A 137 30.88 21.93 -12.63
N PRO A 138 31.41 21.33 -11.51
CA PRO A 138 32.06 20.01 -11.33
C PRO A 138 31.33 19.04 -10.37
N SER A 139 31.76 17.79 -10.45
CA SER A 139 31.29 16.57 -9.79
C SER A 139 31.31 16.59 -8.26
N THR A 140 30.13 16.61 -7.65
CA THR A 140 29.84 15.98 -6.36
C THR A 140 28.74 14.95 -6.64
N PRO A 141 28.73 13.71 -6.13
CA PRO A 141 27.55 12.87 -6.29
C PRO A 141 26.39 13.59 -5.62
N ALA A 142 25.51 14.17 -6.43
CA ALA A 142 24.34 14.90 -5.97
C ALA A 142 23.43 13.88 -5.27
N VAL A 143 23.61 13.74 -3.96
CA VAL A 143 22.67 13.05 -3.08
C VAL A 143 21.39 13.87 -3.18
N LYS A 144 20.49 13.44 -4.07
CA LYS A 144 19.11 13.94 -4.10
C LYS A 144 18.63 13.90 -2.64
N PRO A 145 18.16 14.99 -2.04
CA PRO A 145 17.74 14.98 -0.65
C PRO A 145 16.61 13.94 -0.53
N SER A 146 16.93 12.76 0.01
CA SER A 146 15.93 11.73 0.23
C SER A 146 15.07 12.20 1.39
N HIS A 147 13.84 12.61 1.07
CA HIS A 147 12.87 12.91 2.11
C HIS A 147 12.59 11.62 2.90
N GLN A 148 12.66 11.71 4.23
CA GLN A 148 12.31 10.58 5.11
C GLN A 148 10.91 10.07 4.77
N ARG A 149 10.80 8.76 4.57
CA ARG A 149 9.57 8.09 4.14
C ARG A 149 8.90 7.44 5.34
N TYR A 150 7.58 7.55 5.38
CA TYR A 150 6.74 7.02 6.44
C TYR A 150 5.54 6.28 5.87
N THR A 151 5.16 5.19 6.52
CA THR A 151 3.88 4.50 6.33
C THR A 151 3.04 4.75 7.57
N LEU A 152 1.79 5.18 7.39
CA LEU A 152 0.88 5.35 8.53
C LEU A 152 0.42 3.98 9.04
N HIS A 153 0.12 3.90 10.34
CA HIS A 153 -0.49 2.71 10.91
C HIS A 153 -1.84 2.41 10.24
N ARG A 154 -2.26 1.14 10.27
CA ARG A 154 -3.43 0.65 9.52
C ARG A 154 -4.70 1.43 9.81
N ASP A 155 -4.97 1.70 11.09
CA ASP A 155 -6.20 2.38 11.51
C ASP A 155 -6.18 3.85 11.14
N ILE A 156 -5.03 4.53 11.32
CA ILE A 156 -4.85 5.92 10.89
C ILE A 156 -5.06 6.03 9.38
N PHE A 157 -4.44 5.14 8.60
CA PHE A 157 -4.62 5.14 7.15
C PHE A 157 -6.07 4.86 6.72
N ALA A 158 -6.77 3.97 7.42
CA ALA A 158 -8.19 3.71 7.17
C ALA A 158 -9.08 4.94 7.44
N MET A 159 -8.82 5.70 8.50
CA MET A 159 -9.51 6.97 8.76
C MET A 159 -9.26 7.99 7.65
N ARG A 160 -8.01 8.12 7.18
CA ARG A 160 -7.66 9.02 6.06
C ARG A 160 -8.35 8.62 4.76
N LEU A 161 -8.42 7.33 4.47
CA LEU A 161 -9.17 6.80 3.33
C LEU A 161 -10.67 7.12 3.44
N ALA A 162 -11.26 7.02 4.63
CA ALA A 162 -12.65 7.38 4.87
C ALA A 162 -12.90 8.88 4.68
N GLU A 163 -12.04 9.75 5.24
CA GLU A 163 -12.09 11.20 5.03
C GLU A 163 -12.00 11.57 3.54
N HIS A 164 -11.07 10.96 2.82
CA HIS A 164 -10.89 11.19 1.38
C HIS A 164 -12.09 10.71 0.56
N ARG A 165 -12.67 9.54 0.88
CA ARG A 165 -13.92 9.06 0.25
C ARG A 165 -15.10 10.00 0.54
N LYS A 166 -15.25 10.43 1.80
CA LYS A 166 -16.30 11.37 2.22
C LYS A 166 -16.17 12.71 1.50
N ARG A 167 -14.95 13.24 1.34
CA ARG A 167 -14.70 14.48 0.59
C ARG A 167 -15.10 14.35 -0.88
N LYS A 168 -14.81 13.22 -1.52
CA LYS A 168 -15.22 12.95 -2.91
C LYS A 168 -16.73 12.84 -3.07
N GLN A 169 -17.39 12.07 -2.19
CA GLN A 169 -18.85 11.95 -2.19
C GLN A 169 -19.52 13.30 -1.98
N ALA A 170 -19.00 14.12 -1.04
CA ALA A 170 -19.52 15.46 -0.82
C ALA A 170 -19.30 16.38 -2.02
N ALA A 171 -18.17 16.29 -2.72
CA ALA A 171 -17.94 17.04 -3.95
C ALA A 171 -18.92 16.64 -5.06
N GLN A 172 -19.10 15.34 -5.30
CA GLN A 172 -20.07 14.81 -6.26
C GLN A 172 -21.51 15.20 -5.91
N ALA A 173 -21.89 15.10 -4.63
CA ALA A 173 -23.21 15.52 -4.18
C ALA A 173 -23.44 17.02 -4.38
N ARG A 174 -22.41 17.86 -4.17
CA ARG A 174 -22.48 19.31 -4.45
C ARG A 174 -22.62 19.61 -5.94
N GLU A 175 -21.96 18.85 -6.80
CA GLU A 175 -22.10 18.99 -8.26
C GLU A 175 -23.47 18.56 -8.77
N LEU A 176 -24.06 17.53 -8.14
CA LEU A 176 -25.39 17.03 -8.49
C LEU A 176 -26.52 17.85 -7.85
N ALA A 177 -26.31 18.46 -6.68
CA ALA A 177 -27.33 19.17 -5.90
C ALA A 177 -28.18 20.17 -6.71
N PRO A 178 -27.62 21.00 -7.62
CA PRO A 178 -28.43 21.90 -8.45
C PRO A 178 -29.37 21.22 -9.44
N ARG A 179 -29.15 19.93 -9.73
CA ARG A 179 -30.00 19.13 -10.65
C ARG A 179 -31.10 18.35 -9.93
N LEU A 180 -31.09 18.31 -8.59
CA LEU A 180 -32.15 17.65 -7.83
C LEU A 180 -33.33 18.62 -7.61
N PRO A 181 -34.58 18.16 -7.69
CA PRO A 181 -35.74 18.98 -7.38
C PRO A 181 -35.67 19.46 -5.93
N GLY A 182 -35.90 20.76 -5.73
CA GLY A 182 -35.89 21.37 -4.40
C GLY A 182 -37.01 20.80 -3.51
N ALA A 183 -36.71 20.58 -2.23
CA ALA A 183 -37.70 20.13 -1.27
C ALA A 183 -38.82 21.19 -1.12
N PRO A 184 -40.10 20.80 -1.13
CA PRO A 184 -41.21 21.73 -1.01
C PRO A 184 -41.17 22.46 0.34
N ARG A 185 -41.06 23.78 0.29
CA ARG A 185 -41.13 24.67 1.45
C ARG A 185 -42.59 24.96 1.79
N ALA A 186 -43.33 23.96 2.26
CA ALA A 186 -44.63 24.21 2.87
C ALA A 186 -44.37 24.84 4.25
N GLY A 187 -44.65 26.14 4.38
CA GLY A 187 -44.55 26.85 5.65
C GLY A 187 -45.48 26.20 6.66
N ILE A 188 -44.93 25.68 7.75
CA ILE A 188 -45.71 25.26 8.91
C ILE A 188 -46.30 26.55 9.51
N PRO A 189 -47.64 26.71 9.56
CA PRO A 189 -48.22 27.87 10.21
C PRO A 189 -47.87 27.82 11.70
N ASN A 190 -47.14 28.83 12.17
CA ASN A 190 -46.91 29.04 13.60
C ASN A 190 -48.25 29.45 14.22
N ASN A 191 -48.71 28.66 15.19
CA ASN A 191 -49.86 28.95 16.05
C ASN A 191 -49.39 29.77 17.26
#